data_AF-A0A383AGB9-F1
#
_entry.id   AF-A0A383AGB9-F1
#
_cell.length_a   1.000
_cell.length_b   1.000
_cell.length_c   1.000
_cell.angle_alpha   90.00
_cell.angle_beta   90.00
_cell.angle_gamma   90.00
#
_symmetry.space_group_name_H-M   'P 1'
#
loop_
_entity.id
_entity.type
_entity.pdbx_description
1 polymer ?
#
loop_
_entity_poly.entity_id
_entity_poly.type
_entity_poly.pdbx_seq_one_letter_code
_entity_poly.pdbx_strand_id
1 'polypeptide(L)' 'MSNEDNHVWVSIGITKNLGNYESMRLDAGAKLSGNPSDESLWTQLWETVDSQLEAKLAEIDKENAG' A
#
# COMPACT_ATOMS: atom_id res chain seq x y z
N MET A 1 -32.96 -7.32 5.59
CA MET A 1 -31.77 -6.98 6.39
C MET A 1 -30.72 -6.52 5.41
N SER A 2 -30.27 -5.28 5.53
CA SER A 2 -29.26 -4.69 4.66
C SER A 2 -28.01 -5.56 4.71
N ASN A 3 -27.55 -6.09 3.56
CA ASN A 3 -26.17 -6.57 3.45
C ASN A 3 -25.28 -5.35 3.68
N GLU A 4 -24.91 -5.08 4.93
CA GLU A 4 -23.75 -4.25 5.19
C GLU A 4 -22.57 -5.07 4.70
N ASP A 5 -22.17 -4.82 3.45
CA ASP A 5 -20.93 -5.34 2.92
C ASP A 5 -19.83 -4.82 3.84
N ASN A 6 -19.32 -5.70 4.69
CA ASN A 6 -18.21 -5.36 5.56
C ASN A 6 -17.00 -5.03 4.69
N HIS A 7 -16.19 -4.08 5.16
CA HIS A 7 -14.98 -3.67 4.46
C HIS A 7 -13.81 -3.64 5.43
N VAL A 8 -12.66 -4.05 4.93
CA VAL A 8 -11.36 -3.79 5.54
C VAL A 8 -10.61 -2.80 4.67
N TRP A 9 -9.84 -1.91 5.28
CA TRP A 9 -9.02 -0.97 4.55
C TRP A 9 -7.75 -0.65 5.31
N VAL A 10 -6.74 -0.23 4.55
CA VAL A 10 -5.49 0.23 5.09
C VAL A 10 -4.96 1.38 4.25
N SER A 11 -4.26 2.30 4.92
CA SER A 11 -3.51 3.39 4.29
C SER A 11 -2.21 3.55 5.06
N ILE A 12 -1.09 3.53 4.35
CA ILE A 12 0.24 3.73 4.88
C ILE A 12 0.92 4.84 4.10
N GLY A 13 1.55 5.77 4.83
CA GLY A 13 2.54 6.70 4.29
C GLY A 13 3.93 6.36 4.83
N ILE A 14 4.89 6.16 3.94
CA ILE A 14 6.30 5.91 4.24
C ILE A 14 7.13 7.08 3.73
N THR A 15 8.08 7.55 4.51
CA THR A 15 9.07 8.53 4.05
C THR A 15 10.42 7.83 3.88
N LYS A 16 10.93 7.78 2.63
CA LYS A 16 12.28 7.32 2.31
C LYS A 16 13.21 8.53 2.23
N ASN A 17 14.29 8.51 3.00
CA ASN A 17 15.35 9.50 2.87
C ASN A 17 16.19 9.16 1.63
N LEU A 18 16.42 10.14 0.75
CA LEU A 18 17.18 9.96 -0.49
C LEU A 18 18.62 10.49 -0.38
N GLY A 19 19.01 11.04 0.77
CA GLY A 19 20.24 11.80 0.92
C GLY A 19 20.08 13.24 0.40
N ASN A 20 21.15 14.04 0.46
CA ASN A 20 21.20 15.38 -0.14
C ASN A 20 20.07 16.35 0.27
N TYR A 21 19.54 16.22 1.49
CA TYR A 21 18.36 16.97 1.99
C TYR A 21 17.06 16.70 1.22
N GLU A 22 17.03 15.63 0.44
CA GLU A 22 15.85 15.17 -0.28
C GLU A 22 15.22 13.98 0.45
N SER A 23 13.90 13.99 0.47
CA SER A 23 13.11 12.87 0.96
C SER A 23 11.92 12.70 0.05
N MET A 24 11.41 11.48 0.03
CA MET A 24 10.28 11.14 -0.80
C MET A 24 9.25 10.40 0.04
N ARG A 25 8.00 10.77 -0.21
CA ARG A 25 6.83 10.19 0.42
C ARG A 25 6.19 9.17 -0.51
N LEU A 26 5.98 7.98 0.00
CA LEU A 26 5.27 6.89 -0.63
C LEU A 26 3.99 6.66 0.14
N ASP A 27 2.85 6.98 -0.47
CA ASP A 27 1.55 6.62 0.07
C ASP A 27 0.98 5.43 -0.71
N ALA A 28 0.48 4.44 0.02
CA ALA A 28 -0.19 3.26 -0.52
C ALA A 28 -1.40 2.91 0.34
N GLY A 29 -2.43 2.35 -0.29
CA GLY A 29 -3.65 2.00 0.41
C GLY A 29 -4.57 1.15 -0.43
N ALA A 30 -5.40 0.37 0.26
CA ALA A 30 -6.36 -0.51 -0.36
C ALA A 30 -7.62 -0.61 0.50
N LYS A 31 -8.72 -0.99 -0.14
CA LYS A 31 -9.99 -1.29 0.50
C LYS A 31 -10.58 -2.51 -0.17
N LEU A 32 -10.92 -3.51 0.62
CA LEU A 32 -11.55 -4.76 0.15
C LEU A 32 -12.86 -4.98 0.90
N SER A 33 -13.85 -5.50 0.18
CA SER A 33 -15.12 -5.94 0.77
C SER A 33 -14.99 -7.40 1.20
N GLY A 34 -15.47 -7.75 2.39
CA GLY A 34 -15.40 -9.11 2.91
C GLY A 34 -15.53 -9.16 4.43
N ASN A 35 -15.43 -10.37 4.98
CA ASN A 35 -15.52 -10.58 6.42
C ASN A 35 -14.23 -10.10 7.13
N PRO A 36 -14.28 -9.15 8.08
CA PRO A 36 -13.10 -8.69 8.81
C PRO A 36 -12.46 -9.77 9.70
N SER A 37 -13.17 -10.86 9.99
CA SER A 37 -12.62 -12.03 10.70
C SER A 37 -11.92 -13.04 9.77
N ASP A 38 -11.95 -12.83 8.45
CA ASP A 38 -11.22 -13.65 7.49
C ASP A 38 -9.78 -13.15 7.36
N GLU A 39 -8.82 -13.93 7.85
CA GLU A 39 -7.39 -13.58 7.77
C GLU A 39 -6.90 -13.48 6.32
N SER A 40 -7.45 -14.27 5.39
CA SER A 40 -7.03 -14.23 4.00
C SER A 40 -7.38 -12.90 3.32
N LEU A 41 -8.48 -12.26 3.74
CA LEU A 41 -8.85 -10.91 3.29
C LEU A 41 -7.80 -9.88 3.72
N TRP A 42 -7.26 -10.00 4.93
CA TRP A 42 -6.18 -9.15 5.41
C TRP A 42 -4.86 -9.42 4.68
N THR A 43 -4.52 -10.68 4.42
CA THR A 43 -3.35 -11.03 3.61
C THR A 43 -3.43 -10.39 2.22
N GLN A 44 -4.56 -10.53 1.53
CA GLN A 44 -4.77 -9.93 0.22
C GLN A 44 -4.69 -8.39 0.25
N LEU A 45 -5.24 -7.78 1.31
CA LEU A 45 -5.17 -6.33 1.51
C LEU A 45 -3.72 -5.86 1.61
N TRP A 46 -2.89 -6.59 2.37
CA TRP A 46 -1.47 -6.29 2.56
C TRP A 46 -0.65 -6.55 1.30
N GLU A 47 -0.86 -7.66 0.60
CA GLU A 47 -0.21 -7.94 -0.69
C GLU A 47 -0.48 -6.83 -1.72
N THR A 48 -1.71 -6.30 -1.72
CA THR A 48 -2.09 -5.18 -2.59
C THR A 48 -1.30 -3.91 -2.26
N VAL A 49 -1.12 -3.61 -0.98
CA VAL A 49 -0.37 -2.43 -0.52
C VAL A 49 1.12 -2.58 -0.80
N ASP A 50 1.68 -3.76 -0.54
CA ASP A 50 3.09 -4.06 -0.83
C ASP A 50 3.38 -3.93 -2.33
N SER A 51 2.52 -4.47 -3.19
CA SER A 51 2.70 -4.33 -4.64
C SER A 51 2.67 -2.86 -5.10
N GLN A 52 1.87 -2.00 -4.47
CA GLN A 52 1.85 -0.56 -4.79
C GLN A 52 3.16 0.12 -4.36
N LEU A 53 3.70 -0.25 -3.20
CA LEU A 53 4.97 0.30 -2.69
C LEU A 53 6.15 -0.15 -3.56
N GLU A 54 6.23 -1.44 -3.89
CA GLU A 54 7.28 -2.00 -4.76
C GLU A 54 7.27 -1.37 -6.16
N ALA A 55 6.09 -1.17 -6.75
CA ALA A 55 5.97 -0.51 -8.05
C ALA A 55 6.53 0.92 -8.01
N LYS A 56 6.18 1.70 -6.97
CA LYS A 56 6.71 3.06 -6.80
C LYS A 56 8.21 3.04 -6.58
N LEU A 57 8.72 2.17 -5.71
CA LEU A 57 10.16 2.00 -5.45
C LEU A 57 10.94 1.69 -6.72
N ALA A 58 10.42 0.79 -7.56
CA ALA A 58 11.05 0.42 -8.82
C ALA A 58 11.07 1.56 -9.86
N GLU A 59 10.08 2.46 -9.86
CA GLU A 59 10.09 3.66 -10.71
C GLU A 59 11.24 4.59 -10.33
N ILE A 60 11.46 4.81 -9.03
CA ILE A 60 12.52 5.70 -8.52
C ILE A 60 13.91 5.14 -8.78
N ASP A 61 14.10 3.83 -8.59
CA ASP A 61 15.39 3.20 -8.83
C ASP A 61 15.78 3.30 -10.32
N LYS A 62 14.81 3.31 -11.24
CA LYS A 62 15.06 3.58 -12.67
C LYS A 62 15.43 5.04 -12.94
N GLU A 63 14.78 5.99 -12.28
CA GLU A 63 15.07 7.43 -12.43
C GLU A 63 16.46 7.80 -11.91
N ASN A 64 16.93 7.15 -10.85
CA ASN A 64 18.26 7.40 -10.28
C ASN A 64 19.42 6.69 -10.99
N ALA A 65 19.13 5.75 -11.91
CA ALA A 65 20.14 4.97 -12.64
C ALA A 65 20.48 5.53 -14.03
N GLY A 66 19.81 6.61 -14.46
CA GLY A 66 20.07 7.34 -15.71
C GLY A 66 20.78 8.66 -15.48
#